data_AF-A0A8T8DXE3-F1
#
_entry.id   AF-A0A8T8DXE3-F1
#
_cell.length_a   1.000
_cell.length_b   1.000
_cell.length_c   1.000
_cell.angle_alpha   90.00
_cell.angle_beta   90.00
_cell.angle_gamma   90.00
#
_symmetry.space_group_name_H-M   'P 1'
#
loop_
_entity.id
_entity.type
_entity.pdbx_description
1 polymer ?
#
loop_
_entity_poly.entity_id
_entity_poly.type
_entity_poly.pdbx_seq_one_letter_code
_entity_poly.pdbx_strand_id
1 'polypeptide(L)'
;MSIVDDVGVTAGPTFEEISVSSHCRERWDERSDRPLLNPRIAWLEAVPVDYPSARPPARHARFHEVTELILLASDDGLLRTCIPLSNRPRDERRYIRDQLEVDA
;
A
#
# COMPACT_ATOMS: atom_id res chain seq x y z
N MET A 1 5.57 -37.09 -0.74
CA MET A 1 4.24 -36.98 -0.08
C MET A 1 4.55 -36.53 1.34
N SER A 2 4.34 -35.28 1.76
CA SER A 2 3.30 -34.32 1.39
C SER A 2 3.84 -32.90 1.31
N ILE A 3 3.22 -32.14 0.42
CA ILE A 3 3.32 -30.69 0.24
C ILE A 3 2.63 -30.05 1.44
N VAL A 4 3.31 -29.11 2.10
CA VAL A 4 2.65 -28.11 2.95
C VAL A 4 2.55 -26.85 2.11
N ASP A 5 1.32 -26.49 1.77
CA ASP A 5 0.99 -25.30 1.01
C ASP A 5 1.53 -24.06 1.72
N ASP A 6 2.53 -23.46 1.10
CA ASP A 6 3.03 -22.11 1.34
C ASP A 6 1.83 -21.15 1.12
N VAL A 7 1.29 -20.62 2.23
CA VAL A 7 0.28 -19.56 2.16
C VAL A 7 0.97 -18.35 1.56
N GLY A 8 0.82 -18.21 0.25
CA GLY A 8 1.41 -17.15 -0.56
C GLY A 8 0.92 -15.78 -0.14
N VAL A 9 1.49 -15.24 0.93
CA VAL A 9 1.77 -13.81 1.00
C VAL A 9 2.77 -13.57 -0.12
N THR A 10 2.26 -13.28 -1.32
CA THR A 10 3.11 -12.94 -2.46
C THR A 10 4.04 -11.84 -1.99
N ALA A 11 5.30 -12.19 -1.75
CA ALA A 11 6.34 -11.22 -1.46
C ALA A 11 6.42 -10.34 -2.70
N GLY A 12 5.68 -9.23 -2.67
CA GLY A 12 5.78 -8.18 -3.68
C GLY A 12 7.24 -7.74 -3.78
N PRO A 13 7.63 -7.10 -4.90
CA PRO A 13 9.02 -6.83 -5.22
C PRO A 13 9.77 -6.26 -4.03
N THR A 14 11.05 -6.60 -3.82
CA THR A 14 11.84 -6.00 -2.75
C THR A 14 12.09 -4.52 -3.09
N PHE A 15 11.20 -3.66 -2.60
CA PHE A 15 10.93 -2.29 -3.05
C PHE A 15 11.99 -1.23 -2.71
N GLU A 16 13.27 -1.60 -2.57
CA GLU A 16 14.34 -0.62 -2.36
C GLU A 16 14.43 0.40 -3.50
N GLU A 17 13.94 0.07 -4.70
CA GLU A 17 14.02 0.87 -5.93
C GLU A 17 12.68 1.41 -6.46
N ILE A 18 11.62 1.48 -5.64
CA ILE A 18 10.31 1.96 -6.14
C ILE A 18 10.41 3.40 -6.67
N SER A 19 9.96 3.60 -7.91
CA SER A 19 9.81 4.93 -8.51
C SER A 19 8.47 5.53 -8.13
N VAL A 20 8.35 6.86 -8.10
CA VAL A 20 7.09 7.55 -7.79
C VAL A 20 6.60 8.28 -9.03
N SER A 21 5.42 7.89 -9.53
CA SER A 21 4.79 8.54 -10.68
C SER A 21 4.43 10.00 -10.38
N SER A 22 4.36 10.84 -11.42
CA SER A 22 3.91 12.25 -11.27
C SER A 22 2.53 12.32 -10.63
N HIS A 23 1.60 11.48 -11.09
CA HIS A 23 0.26 11.39 -10.51
C HIS A 23 0.28 11.08 -9.02
N CYS A 24 1.14 10.15 -8.58
CA CYS A 24 1.25 9.84 -7.16
C CYS A 24 1.79 11.03 -6.35
N ARG A 25 2.73 11.81 -6.89
CA ARG A 25 3.26 13.01 -6.22
C ARG A 25 2.17 14.06 -6.04
N GLU A 26 1.41 14.36 -7.10
CA GLU A 26 0.27 15.28 -7.03
C GLU A 26 -0.75 14.84 -5.98
N ARG A 27 -1.14 13.56 -5.99
CA ARG A 27 -2.09 13.03 -5.01
C ARG A 27 -1.54 13.02 -3.60
N TRP A 28 -0.24 12.83 -3.43
CA TRP A 28 0.40 12.89 -2.13
C TRP A 28 0.32 14.30 -1.55
N ASP A 29 0.69 15.32 -2.33
CA ASP A 29 0.64 16.71 -1.90
C ASP A 29 -0.78 17.16 -1.53
N GLU A 30 -1.80 16.62 -2.22
CA GLU A 30 -3.20 16.90 -1.94
C GLU A 30 -3.77 16.15 -0.72
N ARG A 31 -3.30 14.93 -0.45
CA ARG A 31 -4.01 13.97 0.42
C ARG A 31 -3.24 13.58 1.68
N SER A 32 -1.93 13.74 1.68
CA SER A 32 -1.08 13.47 2.84
C SER A 32 -1.19 14.63 3.82
N ASP A 33 -1.32 14.29 5.10
CA ASP A 33 -1.13 15.25 6.20
C ASP A 33 0.36 15.63 6.40
N ARG A 34 1.27 14.92 5.71
CA ARG A 34 2.72 15.12 5.72
C ARG A 34 3.27 15.25 4.29
N PRO A 35 2.93 16.32 3.55
CA PRO A 35 3.35 16.48 2.14
C PRO A 35 4.89 16.54 1.97
N LEU A 36 5.63 16.98 2.99
CA LEU A 36 7.09 17.04 2.96
C LEU A 36 7.77 15.67 3.11
N LEU A 37 7.05 14.63 3.57
CA LEU A 37 7.58 13.27 3.62
C LEU A 37 7.62 12.70 2.20
N ASN A 38 8.71 12.02 1.85
CA ASN A 38 8.87 11.43 0.53
C ASN A 38 7.96 10.18 0.39
N PRO A 39 7.07 10.10 -0.61
CA PRO A 39 6.19 8.95 -0.82
C PRO A 39 6.94 7.61 -0.95
N ARG A 40 8.18 7.64 -1.46
CA ARG A 40 9.03 6.45 -1.54
C ARG A 40 9.43 5.94 -0.17
N ILE A 41 9.74 6.84 0.77
CA ILE A 41 10.08 6.46 2.15
C ILE A 41 8.83 5.92 2.85
N ALA A 42 7.70 6.61 2.70
CA ALA A 42 6.42 6.12 3.22
C ALA A 42 6.07 4.72 2.70
N TRP A 43 6.35 4.42 1.43
CA TRP A 43 6.17 3.07 0.89
C TRP A 43 7.04 2.01 1.58
N LEU A 44 8.29 2.35 1.89
CA LEU A 44 9.23 1.44 2.56
C LEU A 44 8.80 1.15 4.00
N GLU A 45 8.29 2.17 4.70
CA GLU A 45 7.79 2.07 6.07
C GLU A 45 6.39 1.44 6.17
N ALA A 46 5.65 1.39 5.06
CA ALA A 46 4.28 0.89 5.03
C ALA A 46 4.20 -0.65 5.09
N VAL A 47 3.13 -1.13 5.73
CA VAL A 47 2.84 -2.56 5.91
C VAL A 47 2.08 -3.09 4.68
N PRO A 48 2.48 -4.22 4.08
CA PRO A 48 1.69 -4.89 3.04
C PRO A 48 0.29 -5.24 3.53
N VAL A 49 -0.72 -4.91 2.71
CA VAL A 49 -2.13 -5.24 3.01
C VAL A 49 -2.81 -5.78 1.76
N ASP A 50 -3.77 -6.68 1.94
CA ASP A 50 -4.76 -6.94 0.92
C ASP A 50 -5.71 -5.74 0.81
N TYR A 51 -5.91 -5.29 -0.43
CA TYR A 51 -6.76 -4.17 -0.76
C TYR A 51 -7.73 -4.56 -1.88
N PRO A 52 -8.96 -5.00 -1.55
CA PRO A 52 -9.90 -5.56 -2.51
C PRO A 52 -10.29 -4.59 -3.64
N SER A 53 -10.22 -3.28 -3.38
CA SER A 53 -10.50 -2.25 -4.38
C SER A 53 -9.31 -1.94 -5.31
N ALA A 54 -8.16 -2.59 -5.15
CA ALA A 54 -7.05 -2.47 -6.09
C ALA A 54 -7.50 -2.91 -7.48
N ARG A 55 -7.19 -2.09 -8.50
CA ARG A 55 -7.43 -2.44 -9.90
C ARG A 55 -6.16 -2.21 -10.72
N PRO A 56 -5.96 -2.98 -11.81
CA PRO A 56 -4.86 -2.76 -12.72
C PRO A 56 -4.74 -1.27 -13.13
N PRO A 57 -3.51 -0.73 -13.20
CA PRO A 57 -2.24 -1.46 -13.14
C PRO A 57 -1.72 -1.74 -11.72
N ALA A 58 -2.34 -1.20 -10.66
CA ALA A 58 -1.87 -1.42 -9.30
C ALA A 58 -2.23 -2.82 -8.81
N ARG A 59 -1.22 -3.56 -8.34
CA ARG A 59 -1.36 -4.93 -7.83
C ARG A 59 -0.86 -5.10 -6.40
N HIS A 60 -0.05 -4.16 -5.94
CA HIS A 60 0.49 -4.17 -4.59
C HIS A 60 -0.10 -3.01 -3.81
N ALA A 61 -0.62 -3.30 -2.62
CA ALA A 61 -1.08 -2.30 -1.69
C ALA A 61 -0.28 -2.38 -0.39
N ARG A 62 0.05 -1.22 0.14
CA ARG A 62 0.62 -1.08 1.48
C ARG A 62 -0.12 0.01 2.24
N PHE A 63 -0.33 -0.19 3.53
CA PHE A 63 -0.90 0.81 4.41
C PHE A 63 0.21 1.50 5.20
N HIS A 64 0.29 2.82 5.05
CA HIS A 64 1.24 3.65 5.79
C HIS A 64 0.52 4.26 6.99
N GLU A 65 0.71 3.68 8.17
CA GLU A 65 0.00 4.04 9.40
C GLU A 65 0.19 5.52 9.76
N VAL A 66 1.40 6.04 9.61
CA VAL A 66 1.77 7.42 10.01
C VAL A 66 0.95 8.48 9.27
N THR A 67 0.57 8.23 8.02
CA THR A 67 -0.24 9.15 7.20
C THR A 67 -1.66 8.64 6.96
N GLU A 68 -2.01 7.47 7.50
CA GLU A 68 -3.24 6.73 7.20
C GLU A 68 -3.57 6.62 5.69
N LEU A 69 -2.54 6.45 4.85
CA LEU A 69 -2.69 6.33 3.40
C LEU A 69 -2.51 4.88 2.94
N ILE A 70 -3.37 4.46 2.03
CA ILE A 70 -3.20 3.25 1.22
C ILE A 70 -2.37 3.64 0.00
N LEU A 71 -1.19 3.05 -0.11
CA LEU A 71 -0.26 3.26 -1.20
C LEU A 71 -0.42 2.13 -2.21
N LEU A 72 -0.47 2.47 -3.51
CA LEU A 72 -0.74 1.51 -4.58
C LEU A 72 0.38 1.49 -5.61
N ALA A 73 1.02 0.34 -5.79
CA ALA A 73 2.10 0.13 -6.74
C ALA A 73 1.75 -0.92 -7.80
N SER A 74 2.33 -0.78 -8.98
CA SER A 74 2.28 -1.77 -10.06
C SER A 74 3.48 -2.72 -10.02
N ASP A 75 3.39 -3.84 -10.74
CA ASP A 75 4.42 -4.88 -10.80
C ASP A 75 5.77 -4.38 -11.37
N ASP A 76 5.76 -3.26 -12.10
CA ASP A 76 6.92 -2.59 -12.68
C ASP A 76 7.71 -1.74 -11.67
N GLY A 77 7.36 -1.78 -10.37
CA GLY A 77 8.03 -1.00 -9.34
C GLY A 77 7.71 0.50 -9.39
N LEU A 78 6.55 0.88 -9.92
CA LEU A 78 6.06 2.26 -9.92
C LEU A 78 4.93 2.47 -8.91
N LEU A 79 5.12 3.41 -7.99
CA LEU A 79 4.07 3.90 -7.10
C LEU A 79 3.10 4.78 -7.90
N ARG A 80 1.88 4.27 -8.08
CA ARG A 80 0.86 4.82 -8.99
C ARG A 80 0.01 5.88 -8.30
N THR A 81 -0.42 5.64 -7.06
CA THR A 81 -1.29 6.57 -6.35
C THR A 81 -1.29 6.31 -4.84
N CYS A 82 -1.88 7.24 -4.10
CA CYS A 82 -2.16 7.11 -2.67
C CYS A 82 -3.62 7.51 -2.38
N ILE A 83 -4.25 6.81 -1.44
CA ILE A 83 -5.67 6.99 -1.10
C ILE A 83 -5.81 7.03 0.44
N PRO A 84 -6.40 8.10 1.02
CA PRO A 84 -6.74 8.13 2.43
C PRO A 84 -7.64 6.96 2.80
N LEU A 85 -7.31 6.28 3.90
CA LEU A 85 -8.16 5.22 4.43
C LEU A 85 -9.58 5.74 4.71
N SER A 86 -9.71 6.98 5.16
CA SER A 86 -10.98 7.68 5.38
C SER A 86 -11.87 7.78 4.14
N ASN A 87 -11.30 7.73 2.93
CA ASN A 87 -12.05 7.73 1.67
C ASN A 87 -12.66 6.36 1.32
N ARG A 88 -12.43 5.32 2.13
CA ARG A 88 -12.94 3.96 1.91
C ARG A 88 -14.21 3.69 2.72
N PRO A 89 -15.11 2.80 2.24
CA PRO A 89 -16.24 2.34 3.02
C PRO A 89 -15.82 1.80 4.40
N ARG A 90 -16.72 1.87 5.39
CA ARG A 90 -16.43 1.42 6.77
C ARG A 90 -15.90 -0.01 6.83
N ASP A 91 -16.49 -0.91 6.06
CA ASP A 91 -16.14 -2.33 6.09
C ASP A 91 -14.74 -2.57 5.52
N GLU A 92 -14.37 -1.88 4.45
CA GLU A 92 -13.01 -1.95 3.88
C GLU A 92 -11.97 -1.32 4.81
N ARG A 93 -12.31 -0.21 5.47
CA ARG A 93 -11.43 0.38 6.50
C ARG A 93 -11.16 -0.58 7.64
N ARG A 94 -12.20 -1.27 8.11
CA ARG A 94 -12.07 -2.29 9.15
C ARG A 94 -11.23 -3.45 8.66
N TYR A 95 -11.52 -3.97 7.47
CA TYR A 95 -10.77 -5.08 6.88
C TYR A 95 -9.28 -4.82 6.78
N ILE A 96 -8.87 -3.61 6.36
CA ILE A 96 -7.45 -3.23 6.30
C ILE A 96 -6.83 -3.16 7.70
N ARG A 97 -7.55 -2.61 8.69
CA ARG A 97 -7.04 -2.50 10.08
C ARG A 97 -6.91 -3.86 10.76
N ASP A 98 -7.90 -4.74 10.57
CA ASP A 98 -7.89 -6.09 11.13
C ASP A 98 -6.67 -6.90 10.64
N GLN A 99 -6.10 -6.59 9.47
CA GLN A 99 -4.86 -7.21 8.98
C GLN A 99 -3.60 -6.78 9.74
N LEU A 100 -3.58 -5.58 10.31
CA LEU A 100 -2.41 -5.04 11.02
C LEU A 100 -2.26 -5.61 12.43
N GLU A 101 -3.34 -6.14 12.99
CA GLU A 101 -3.37 -6.74 14.33
C GLU A 101 -2.84 -8.18 14.36
N VAL A 102 -2.57 -8.78 13.19
CA VAL A 102 -2.18 -10.19 13.06
C VAL A 102 -0.66 -10.39 13.24
N ASP A 103 0.14 -9.33 13.14
CA ASP A 103 1.62 -9.37 13.21
C ASP A 103 2.19 -8.84 14.56
N ALA A 104 1.40 -8.84 15.64
CA ALA A 104 1.83 -8.41 16.99
C ALA A 104 2.15 -9.57 17.95
#